data_AF-A0A368SY79-F1
#
_entry.id   AF-A0A368SY79-F1
#
_cell.length_a   1.000
_cell.length_b   1.000
_cell.length_c   1.000
_cell.angle_alpha   90.00
_cell.angle_beta   90.00
_cell.angle_gamma   90.00
#
_symmetry.space_group_name_H-M   'P 1'
#
loop_
_entity.id
_entity.type
_entity.pdbx_description
1 polymer ?
#
loop_
_entity_poly.entity_id
_entity_poly.type
_entity_poly.pdbx_seq_one_letter_code
_entity_poly.pdbx_strand_id
1 'polypeptide(L)' 'MHRDEIGRRFAPRRSDLDRAGQHEEVRTACHRLAEQLADLLPDGREKEQAITRVEEAMFWADAAIERTA' A
#
# COMPACT_ATOMS: atom_id res chain seq x y z
N MET A 1 7.54 -4.02 -12.49
CA MET A 1 7.00 -4.64 -11.25
C MET A 1 5.83 -5.55 -11.59
N HIS A 2 5.82 -6.79 -11.08
CA HIS A 2 4.76 -7.79 -11.32
C HIS A 2 3.69 -7.76 -10.21
N ARG A 3 2.46 -8.18 -10.53
CA ARG A 3 1.30 -8.15 -9.61
C ARG A 3 1.54 -8.94 -8.30
N ASP A 4 2.24 -10.07 -8.37
CA ASP A 4 2.56 -10.89 -7.19
C ASP A 4 3.46 -10.16 -6.16
N GLU A 5 4.25 -9.20 -6.63
CA GLU A 5 5.13 -8.39 -5.78
C GLU A 5 4.34 -7.33 -5.00
N ILE A 6 3.26 -6.81 -5.61
CA ILE A 6 2.35 -5.84 -4.99
C ILE A 6 1.66 -6.48 -3.79
N GLY A 7 1.11 -7.68 -3.94
CA GLY A 7 0.42 -8.38 -2.84
C GLY A 7 1.30 -8.53 -1.59
N ARG A 8 2.62 -8.72 -1.76
CA ARG A 8 3.56 -8.80 -0.64
C ARG A 8 3.86 -7.45 0.00
N ARG A 9 4.00 -6.38 -0.81
CA ARG A 9 4.41 -5.05 -0.32
C ARG A 9 3.30 -4.33 0.45
N PHE A 10 2.05 -4.62 0.13
CA PHE A 10 0.88 -4.02 0.78
C PHE A 10 0.19 -4.94 1.82
N ALA A 11 0.79 -6.09 2.13
CA ALA A 11 0.22 -7.06 3.07
C ALA A 11 0.09 -6.49 4.51
N PRO A 12 -0.91 -6.93 5.28
CA PRO A 12 -1.08 -6.53 6.69
C PRO A 12 0.13 -6.91 7.56
N ARG A 13 0.41 -6.10 8.58
CA ARG A 13 1.40 -6.43 9.63
C ARG A 13 0.67 -6.95 10.87
N ARG A 14 1.37 -7.76 11.68
CA ARG A 14 0.78 -8.63 12.72
C ARG A 14 0.28 -7.90 13.98
N SER A 15 0.44 -6.58 14.09
CA SER A 15 0.26 -5.81 15.33
C SER A 15 -1.11 -5.13 15.52
N ASP A 16 -2.04 -5.28 14.58
CA ASP A 16 -3.11 -4.28 14.43
C ASP A 16 -4.40 -4.65 15.21
N LEU A 17 -4.31 -5.01 16.50
CA LEU A 17 -5.48 -5.52 17.26
C LEU A 17 -6.49 -4.45 17.68
N ASP A 18 -6.06 -3.21 17.94
CA ASP A 18 -6.96 -2.16 18.47
C ASP A 18 -7.59 -1.29 17.36
N ARG A 19 -7.03 -1.33 16.14
CA ARG A 19 -7.43 -0.52 14.97
C ARG A 19 -7.40 -1.24 13.64
N ALA A 20 -7.58 -2.56 13.68
CA ALA A 20 -7.55 -3.44 12.50
C ALA A 20 -8.31 -2.86 11.30
N GLY A 21 -9.51 -2.31 11.52
CA GLY A 21 -10.36 -1.79 10.45
C GLY A 21 -9.79 -0.57 9.71
N GLN A 22 -9.24 0.41 10.43
CA GLN A 22 -8.66 1.63 9.80
C GLN A 22 -7.40 1.29 9.00
N HIS A 23 -6.54 0.43 9.57
CA HIS A 23 -5.38 -0.10 8.87
C HIS A 23 -5.78 -0.90 7.63
N GLU A 24 -6.79 -1.78 7.75
CA GLU A 24 -7.28 -2.60 6.65
C GLU A 24 -7.85 -1.76 5.50
N GLU A 25 -8.63 -0.71 5.80
CA GLU A 25 -9.19 0.20 4.79
C GLU A 25 -8.09 0.91 4.00
N VAL A 26 -7.10 1.51 4.69
CA VAL A 26 -5.97 2.20 4.05
C VAL A 26 -5.14 1.25 3.20
N ARG A 27 -4.75 0.09 3.76
CA ARG A 27 -3.96 -0.91 3.05
C ARG A 27 -4.68 -1.43 1.80
N THR A 28 -5.99 -1.70 1.92
CA THR A 28 -6.82 -2.12 0.79
C THR A 28 -6.89 -1.06 -0.31
N ALA A 29 -7.06 0.21 0.06
CA ALA A 29 -7.10 1.31 -0.91
C ALA A 29 -5.75 1.45 -1.66
N CYS A 30 -4.64 1.43 -0.93
CA CYS A 30 -3.30 1.50 -1.49
C CYS A 30 -2.97 0.29 -2.37
N HIS A 31 -3.32 -0.93 -1.96
CA HIS A 31 -3.14 -2.14 -2.77
C HIS A 31 -3.88 -2.04 -4.11
N ARG A 32 -5.17 -1.67 -4.08
CA ARG A 32 -5.99 -1.54 -5.30
C ARG A 32 -5.42 -0.50 -6.26
N LEU A 33 -4.98 0.65 -5.74
CA LEU A 33 -4.36 1.68 -6.57
C LEU A 33 -3.04 1.17 -7.18
N ALA A 34 -2.20 0.48 -6.41
CA ALA A 34 -0.95 -0.08 -6.92
C ALA A 34 -1.19 -1.12 -8.03
N GLU A 35 -2.18 -1.99 -7.89
CA GLU A 35 -2.58 -2.93 -8.96
C GLU A 35 -3.04 -2.20 -10.23
N GLN A 36 -3.87 -1.16 -10.08
CA GLN A 36 -4.32 -0.36 -11.23
C GLN A 36 -3.15 0.33 -11.94
N LEU A 37 -2.20 0.91 -11.20
CA LEU A 37 -1.01 1.52 -11.77
C LEU A 37 -0.12 0.48 -12.45
N ALA A 38 -0.05 -0.74 -11.90
CA ALA A 38 0.71 -1.82 -12.50
C ALA A 38 0.15 -2.27 -13.85
N ASP A 39 -1.18 -2.26 -14.00
CA ASP A 39 -1.88 -2.62 -15.23
C ASP A 39 -1.86 -1.49 -16.27
N LEU A 40 -1.98 -0.23 -15.83
CA LEU A 40 -2.14 0.93 -16.71
C LEU A 40 -0.82 1.53 -17.22
N LEU A 41 0.27 1.41 -16.45
CA LEU A 41 1.53 2.06 -16.78
C LEU A 41 2.46 1.12 -17.57
N PRO A 42 3.15 1.64 -18.61
CA PRO A 42 4.18 0.88 -19.29
C PRO A 42 5.33 0.55 -18.33
N ASP A 43 6.04 -0.53 -18.59
CA ASP A 43 7.20 -0.88 -17.79
C ASP A 43 8.30 0.17 -17.91
N GLY A 44 8.86 0.56 -16.76
CA GLY A 44 9.85 1.62 -16.67
C GLY A 44 10.01 2.16 -15.26
N ARG A 45 10.95 3.08 -15.10
CA ARG A 45 11.30 3.71 -13.82
C ARG A 45 10.12 4.48 -13.22
N GLU A 46 9.30 5.10 -14.07
CA GLU A 46 8.14 5.89 -13.65
C GLU A 46 7.07 5.02 -13.00
N LYS A 47 6.82 3.83 -13.54
CA LYS A 47 5.89 2.84 -12.97
C LYS A 47 6.36 2.37 -11.60
N GLU A 48 7.62 1.99 -11.48
CA GLU A 48 8.22 1.58 -10.21
C GLU A 48 8.14 2.69 -9.17
N GLN A 49 8.43 3.93 -9.59
CA GLN A 49 8.39 5.08 -8.71
C GLN A 49 6.96 5.44 -8.28
N ALA A 50 5.98 5.30 -9.18
CA ALA A 50 4.57 5.51 -8.86
C ALA A 50 4.10 4.50 -7.81
N ILE A 51 4.37 3.21 -8.01
CA ILE A 51 3.98 2.17 -7.04
C ILE A 51 4.70 2.36 -5.70
N THR A 52 6.00 2.70 -5.72
CA THR A 52 6.78 2.99 -4.50
C THR A 52 6.15 4.15 -3.71
N ARG A 53 5.65 5.19 -4.36
CA ARG A 53 4.97 6.30 -3.68
C ARG A 53 3.63 5.90 -3.04
N VAL A 54 2.93 4.95 -3.63
CA VAL A 54 1.70 4.40 -3.02
C VAL A 54 2.05 3.60 -1.76
N GLU A 55 3.17 2.87 -1.75
CA GLU A 55 3.68 2.18 -0.54
C GLU A 55 4.09 3.18 0.55
N GLU A 56 4.80 4.26 0.19
CA GLU A 56 5.15 5.33 1.13
C GLU A 56 3.91 6.00 1.72
N ALA A 57 2.89 6.26 0.89
CA ALA A 57 1.62 6.82 1.34
C ALA A 57 0.92 5.89 2.36
N MET A 58 0.87 4.58 2.08
CA MET A 58 0.34 3.58 3.02
C MET A 58 1.11 3.61 4.35
N PHE A 59 2.44 3.60 4.29
CA PHE A 59 3.30 3.61 5.48
C PHE A 59 3.02 4.82 6.38
N TRP A 60 2.95 6.03 5.81
CA TRP A 60 2.67 7.23 6.59
C TRP A 60 1.23 7.31 7.10
N ALA A 61 0.26 6.76 6.36
CA ALA A 61 -1.12 6.68 6.80
C ALA A 61 -1.29 5.72 7.99
N ASP A 62 -0.64 4.55 7.95
CA ASP A 62 -0.59 3.62 9.10
C ASP A 62 0.04 4.30 10.32
N ALA A 63 1.18 4.98 10.15
CA ALA A 63 1.83 5.70 11.24
C ALA A 63 0.94 6.81 11.82
N ALA A 64 0.12 7.48 11.00
CA ALA A 64 -0.84 8.48 11.48
C ALA A 64 -1.98 7.84 12.29
N ILE A 65 -2.49 6.67 11.87
CA ILE A 65 -3.48 5.89 12.62
C ILE A 65 -2.89 5.46 13.98
N GLU A 66 -1.65 4.98 14.01
CA GLU A 66 -0.98 4.62 15.26
C GLU A 66 -0.79 5.82 16.20
N ARG A 67 -0.48 7.01 15.68
CA ARG A 67 -0.30 8.22 16.52
C ARG A 67 -1.55 8.70 17.22
N THR A 68 -2.72 8.36 16.70
CA THR A 68 -3.99 8.71 17.33
C THR A 68 -4.40 7.70 18.40
N ALA A 69 -3.52 6.72 18.73
CA ALA A 69 -3.75 5.58 19.63
C ALA A 69 -3.59 5.94 21.09
#